data_AF-A0A6I3GYS3-F1
#
_entry.id   AF-A0A6I3GYS3-F1
#
_cell.length_a   1.000
_cell.length_b   1.000
_cell.length_c   1.000
_cell.angle_alpha   90.00
_cell.angle_beta   90.00
_cell.angle_gamma   90.00
#
_symmetry.space_group_name_H-M   'P 1'
#
loop_
_entity.id
_entity.type
_entity.pdbx_description
1 polymer ?
#
loop_
_entity_poly.entity_id
_entity_poly.type
_entity_poly.pdbx_seq_one_letter_code
_entity_poly.pdbx_strand_id
1 'polypeptide(L)'
;MTIAIAAMSLQSTKLQLINVAALVANAVARGEPAELIDQLVATAGQHVQFELEELEDSVCVKLSVAEPIAGIEIGVLELVEKQCARVSGQ
;
A
#
# COMPACT_ATOMS: atom_id res chain seq x y z
N MET A 1 -16.22 23.96 -8.50
CA MET A 1 -14.78 23.70 -8.71
C MET A 1 -14.22 23.08 -7.43
N THR A 2 -14.65 21.86 -7.10
CA THR A 2 -14.38 21.17 -5.82
C THR A 2 -14.10 19.68 -6.05
N ILE A 3 -14.79 19.08 -7.02
CA ILE A 3 -14.62 17.68 -7.44
C ILE A 3 -13.18 17.40 -7.94
N ALA A 4 -12.55 18.34 -8.64
CA ALA A 4 -11.20 18.15 -9.18
C ALA A 4 -10.12 18.02 -8.09
N ILE A 5 -10.29 18.70 -6.95
CA ILE A 5 -9.30 18.68 -5.85
C ILE A 5 -9.39 17.34 -5.10
N ALA A 6 -10.61 16.85 -4.83
CA ALA A 6 -10.83 15.55 -4.21
C ALA A 6 -10.30 14.40 -5.08
N ALA A 7 -10.38 14.51 -6.40
CA ALA A 7 -9.81 13.52 -7.31
C ALA A 7 -8.27 13.51 -7.33
N MET A 8 -7.62 14.66 -7.14
CA MET A 8 -6.15 14.75 -7.10
C MET A 8 -5.57 14.21 -5.78
N SER A 9 -6.22 14.47 -4.64
CA SER A 9 -5.76 13.93 -3.36
C SER A 9 -5.81 12.40 -3.35
N LEU A 10 -6.89 11.83 -3.89
CA LEU A 10 -7.04 10.38 -3.98
C LEU A 10 -5.96 9.73 -4.87
N GLN A 11 -5.65 10.36 -6.00
CA GLN A 11 -4.59 9.89 -6.91
C GLN A 11 -3.22 9.92 -6.24
N SER A 12 -2.93 10.92 -5.41
CA SER A 12 -1.69 10.98 -4.64
C SER A 12 -1.59 9.82 -3.66
N THR A 13 -2.63 9.57 -2.85
CA THR A 13 -2.66 8.46 -1.89
C THR A 13 -2.50 7.11 -2.58
N LYS A 14 -3.19 6.91 -3.71
CA LYS A 14 -3.06 5.69 -4.52
C LYS A 14 -1.62 5.46 -4.99
N LEU A 15 -0.96 6.48 -5.53
CA LEU A 15 0.43 6.36 -6.00
C LEU A 15 1.40 6.05 -4.85
N GLN A 16 1.18 6.64 -3.67
CA GLN A 16 1.96 6.32 -2.48
C GLN A 16 1.79 4.86 -2.06
N LEU A 17 0.56 4.34 -2.00
CA LEU A 17 0.29 2.95 -1.69
C LEU A 17 0.94 1.98 -2.68
N ILE A 18 0.84 2.27 -3.99
CA ILE A 18 1.49 1.47 -5.03
C ILE A 18 3.00 1.41 -4.78
N ASN A 19 3.63 2.57 -4.53
CA ASN A 19 5.08 2.66 -4.34
C ASN A 19 5.52 1.91 -3.06
N VAL A 20 4.83 2.12 -1.94
CA VAL A 20 5.18 1.45 -0.68
C VAL A 20 4.92 -0.04 -0.76
N ALA A 21 3.79 -0.49 -1.33
CA ALA A 21 3.51 -1.91 -1.51
C ALA A 21 4.59 -2.60 -2.37
N ALA A 22 5.05 -1.94 -3.43
CA ALA A 22 6.13 -2.47 -4.27
C ALA A 22 7.46 -2.53 -3.52
N LEU A 23 7.83 -1.48 -2.77
CA LEU A 23 9.04 -1.46 -1.96
C LEU A 23 9.03 -2.56 -0.90
N VAL A 24 7.92 -2.70 -0.18
CA VAL A 24 7.75 -3.71 0.86
C VAL A 24 7.75 -5.12 0.26
N ALA A 25 7.05 -5.35 -0.86
CA ALA A 25 7.09 -6.66 -1.55
C ALA A 25 8.52 -7.07 -1.91
N ASN A 26 9.30 -6.13 -2.46
CA ASN A 26 10.69 -6.39 -2.82
C ASN A 26 11.60 -6.56 -1.58
N ALA A 27 11.37 -5.80 -0.52
CA ALA A 27 12.10 -5.93 0.75
C ALA A 27 11.88 -7.31 1.37
N VAL A 28 10.62 -7.76 1.46
CA VAL A 28 10.29 -9.09 1.97
C VAL A 28 10.88 -10.18 1.06
N ALA A 29 10.78 -10.03 -0.27
CA ALA A 29 11.36 -10.97 -1.21
C ALA A 29 12.90 -11.08 -1.13
N ARG A 30 13.58 -10.09 -0.53
CA ARG A 30 15.03 -10.11 -0.23
C ARG A 30 15.37 -10.61 1.17
N GLY A 31 14.37 -10.90 2.01
CA GLY A 31 14.58 -11.27 3.41
C GLY A 31 15.07 -10.12 4.27
N GLU A 32 14.65 -8.89 3.98
CA GLU A 32 14.96 -7.73 4.82
C GLU A 32 14.33 -7.86 6.23
N PRO A 33 14.96 -7.27 7.26
CA PRO A 33 14.48 -7.40 8.63
C PRO A 33 13.09 -6.78 8.81
N ALA A 34 12.26 -7.38 9.66
CA ALA A 34 10.91 -6.92 9.95
C ALA A 34 10.84 -5.44 10.38
N GLU A 35 11.84 -4.95 11.12
CA GLU A 35 11.91 -3.54 11.52
C GLU A 35 11.97 -2.59 10.31
N LEU A 36 12.66 -2.98 9.23
CA LEU A 36 12.71 -2.19 8.00
C LEU A 36 11.36 -2.26 7.26
N ILE A 37 10.71 -3.42 7.26
CA ILE A 37 9.37 -3.59 6.70
C ILE A 37 8.36 -2.69 7.41
N ASP A 38 8.37 -2.67 8.74
CA ASP A 38 7.48 -1.84 9.55
C ASP A 38 7.71 -0.35 9.29
N GLN A 39 8.98 0.08 9.18
CA GLN A 39 9.33 1.44 8.82
C GLN A 39 8.79 1.83 7.44
N LEU A 40 8.93 0.95 6.44
CA LEU A 40 8.40 1.18 5.08
C LEU A 40 6.87 1.28 5.08
N VAL A 41 6.17 0.37 5.75
CA VAL A 41 4.70 0.41 5.85
C VAL A 41 4.24 1.69 6.56
N ALA A 42 4.93 2.13 7.62
CA ALA A 42 4.62 3.37 8.32
C ALA A 42 4.70 4.62 7.42
N THR A 43 5.49 4.59 6.34
CA THR A 43 5.54 5.69 5.36
C THR A 43 4.28 5.83 4.51
N ALA A 44 3.44 4.79 4.42
CA ALA A 44 2.19 4.82 3.66
C ALA A 44 1.06 5.60 4.38
N GLY A 45 1.24 5.92 5.66
CA GLY A 45 0.29 6.74 6.43
C GLY A 45 -0.30 6.03 7.64
N GLN A 46 -1.07 6.77 8.44
CA GLN A 46 -1.77 6.22 9.60
C GLN A 46 -3.02 5.45 9.14
N HIS A 47 -3.28 4.29 9.75
CA HIS A 47 -4.38 3.36 9.43
C HIS A 47 -4.24 2.55 8.13
N VAL A 48 -3.02 2.36 7.63
CA VAL A 48 -2.77 1.38 6.57
C VAL A 48 -2.81 -0.02 7.15
N GLN A 49 -3.63 -0.89 6.57
CA GLN A 49 -3.60 -2.32 6.86
C GLN A 49 -2.58 -3.00 5.94
N PHE A 50 -1.80 -3.91 6.50
CA PHE A 50 -0.79 -4.67 5.81
C PHE A 50 -1.15 -6.16 5.86
N GLU A 51 -1.16 -6.80 4.70
CA GLU A 51 -1.32 -8.24 4.55
C GLU A 51 -0.17 -8.78 3.69
N LEU A 52 0.41 -9.90 4.14
CA LEU A 52 1.46 -10.62 3.44
C LEU A 52 0.91 -11.95 2.93
N GLU A 53 1.16 -12.24 1.66
CA GLU A 53 0.83 -13.51 1.03
C GLU A 53 2.10 -14.11 0.42
N GLU A 54 2.57 -15.19 1.01
CA GLU A 54 3.73 -15.95 0.53
C GLU A 54 3.26 -17.01 -0.47
N LEU A 55 3.86 -17.02 -1.67
CA LEU A 55 3.65 -18.00 -2.72
C LEU A 55 5.00 -18.71 -3.02
N GLU A 56 4.96 -19.84 -3.74
CA GLU A 56 6.14 -20.70 -3.95
C GLU A 56 7.37 -19.94 -4.50
N ASP A 57 7.17 -19.02 -5.46
CA ASP A 57 8.25 -18.26 -6.12
C ASP A 57 8.15 -16.74 -5.93
N SER A 58 7.17 -16.27 -5.17
CA SER A 58 6.88 -14.84 -5.06
C SER A 58 6.23 -14.49 -3.73
N VAL A 59 6.45 -13.25 -3.30
CA VAL A 59 5.77 -12.68 -2.15
C VAL A 59 4.90 -11.53 -2.62
N CYS A 60 3.64 -11.54 -2.23
CA CYS A 60 2.70 -10.48 -2.49
C CYS A 60 2.40 -9.70 -1.20
N VAL A 61 2.42 -8.39 -1.30
CA VAL A 61 2.06 -7.46 -0.23
C VAL A 61 0.82 -6.73 -0.65
N LYS A 62 -0.18 -6.71 0.24
CA LYS A 62 -1.39 -5.93 0.07
C LYS A 62 -1.42 -4.85 1.14
N LEU A 63 -1.61 -3.61 0.68
CA LEU A 63 -1.85 -2.45 1.53
C LEU A 63 -3.27 -1.95 1.29
N SER A 64 -4.01 -1.64 2.35
CA SER A 64 -5.29 -0.96 2.25
C SER A 64 -5.42 0.22 3.20
N VAL A 65 -6.14 1.24 2.78
CA VAL A 65 -6.48 2.41 3.59
C VAL A 65 -7.91 2.84 3.31
N ALA A 66 -8.62 3.24 4.36
CA ALA A 66 -9.97 3.80 4.24
C ALA A 66 -9.90 5.32 4.36
N GLU A 67 -10.11 6.01 3.24
CA GLU A 67 -10.05 7.48 3.17
C GLU A 67 -11.46 8.08 3.11
N PRO A 68 -11.75 9.12 3.91
CA PRO A 68 -13.01 9.85 3.79
C PRO A 68 -13.05 10.65 2.49
N ILE A 69 -14.13 10.54 1.72
CA ILE A 69 -14.31 11.37 0.53
C ILE A 69 -14.80 12.76 0.96
N ALA A 70 -13.95 13.77 0.81
CA ALA A 70 -14.32 15.16 1.08
C ALA A 70 -15.53 15.58 0.23
N GLY A 71 -16.65 15.90 0.90
CA GLY A 71 -17.90 16.33 0.27
C GLY A 71 -18.99 15.27 0.14
N ILE A 72 -18.77 14.04 0.63
CA ILE A 72 -19.79 12.98 0.71
C ILE A 72 -19.78 12.43 2.15
N GLU A 73 -20.75 12.82 2.99
CA GLU A 73 -20.83 12.42 4.41
C GLU A 73 -21.13 10.91 4.64
N ILE A 74 -21.27 10.12 3.57
CA ILE A 74 -21.84 8.76 3.61
C ILE A 74 -20.94 7.67 2.99
N GLY A 75 -19.71 7.99 2.59
CA GLY A 75 -18.84 7.01 1.92
C GLY A 75 -17.37 7.15 2.28
N VAL A 76 -16.83 6.15 2.98
CA VAL A 76 -15.39 5.92 3.00
C VAL A 76 -15.00 5.20 1.71
N LEU A 77 -13.91 5.63 1.10
CA LEU A 77 -13.32 4.94 -0.04
C LEU A 77 -12.18 4.07 0.46
N GLU A 78 -12.32 2.76 0.30
CA GLU A 78 -11.23 1.84 0.55
C GLU A 78 -10.32 1.78 -0.69
N LEU A 79 -9.09 2.24 -0.53
CA LEU A 79 -8.03 2.03 -1.50
C LEU A 79 -7.29 0.76 -1.13
N VAL A 80 -7.17 -0.17 -2.07
CA VAL A 80 -6.46 -1.43 -1.88
C VAL A 80 -5.47 -1.60 -3.02
N GLU A 81 -4.21 -1.82 -2.68
CA GLU A 81 -3.14 -2.06 -3.64
C GLU A 81 -2.39 -3.33 -3.28
N LYS A 82 -2.18 -4.20 -4.27
CA LYS A 82 -1.44 -5.45 -4.13
C LYS A 82 -0.26 -5.44 -5.09
N GLN A 83 0.94 -5.66 -4.57
CA GLN A 83 2.17 -5.73 -5.35
C GLN A 83 2.91 -7.02 -5.02
N CYS A 84 3.43 -7.69 -6.05
CA CYS A 84 4.15 -8.94 -5.89
C CYS A 84 5.58 -8.80 -6.38
N ALA A 85 6.51 -9.39 -5.65
CA ALA A 85 7.91 -9.48 -6.03
C ALA A 85 8.32 -10.96 -6.08
N ARG A 86 9.15 -11.30 -7.06
CA ARG A 86 9.74 -12.64 -7.15
C ARG A 86 10.79 -12.77 -6.07
N VAL A 87 10.81 -13.90 -5.35
CA VAL A 87 11.87 -14.18 -4.37
C VAL A 87 13.19 -14.28 -5.13
N SER A 88 14.15 -13.42 -4.80
CA SER A 88 15.46 -13.46 -5.44
C SER A 88 16.35 -14.42 -4.65
N GLY A 89 16.41 -15.67 -5.11
CA GLY A 89 17.27 -16.71 -4.55
C GLY A 89 16.52 -17.95 -4.10
N GLN A 90 16.28 -18.86 -5.04
CA GLN A 90 16.47 -20.30 -4.81
C GLN A 90 17.71 -20.73 -5.60
#